data_AF-A0A9P6DIG7-F1
#
_entry.id   AF-A0A9P6DIG7-F1
#
_cell.length_a   1.000
_cell.length_b   1.000
_cell.length_c   1.000
_cell.angle_alpha   90.00
_cell.angle_beta   90.00
_cell.angle_gamma   90.00
#
_symmetry.space_group_name_H-M   'P 1'
#
loop_
_entity.id
_entity.type
_entity.pdbx_description
1 polymer ?
#
loop_
_entity_poly.entity_id
_entity_poly.type
_entity_poly.pdbx_seq_one_letter_code
_entity_poly.pdbx_strand_id
1 'polypeptide(L)'
;MINILVPWIRNIPDVPTDRITYGAPGEWQGLPLMPFIPSLLLRLQDWTDHLHAKTLDLCDKRHTDARDMTKLLEIAVCQVYSLDEDRTWLLASLIEGAEHRIPEYLTIHPFTSYNGRRSGLGGQPSWSRC
;
A
#
# COMPACT_ATOMS: atom_id res chain seq x y z
N MET A 1 7.81 -6.59 14.42
CA MET A 1 6.42 -6.54 14.91
C MET A 1 5.61 -7.52 14.06
N ILE A 2 5.14 -8.62 14.65
CA ILE A 2 4.24 -9.57 13.97
C ILE A 2 2.81 -9.00 14.15
N ASN A 3 2.13 -8.73 13.03
CA ASN A 3 0.72 -8.32 13.05
C ASN A 3 -0.14 -9.59 13.10
N ILE A 4 -0.68 -9.92 14.28
CA ILE A 4 -1.78 -10.89 14.39
C ILE A 4 -3.05 -10.13 14.04
N LEU A 5 -3.59 -10.41 12.85
CA LEU A 5 -4.66 -9.64 12.24
C LEU A 5 -6.02 -10.28 12.54
N VAL A 6 -6.83 -9.62 13.37
CA VAL A 6 -8.22 -10.02 13.64
C VAL A 6 -9.10 -9.43 12.52
N PRO A 7 -9.81 -10.23 11.72
CA PRO A 7 -10.47 -9.79 10.48
C PRO A 7 -11.54 -8.70 10.66
N TRP A 8 -12.14 -8.61 11.85
CA TRP A 8 -13.36 -7.82 12.06
C TRP A 8 -13.13 -6.34 12.41
N ILE A 9 -11.88 -5.90 12.60
CA ILE A 9 -11.58 -4.55 13.10
C ILE A 9 -10.84 -3.67 12.08
N ARG A 10 -10.20 -4.27 11.06
CA ARG A 10 -9.54 -3.56 9.96
C ARG A 10 -10.01 -4.18 8.65
N ASN A 11 -10.11 -3.41 7.56
CA ASN A 11 -10.59 -3.86 6.23
C ASN A 11 -9.64 -4.86 5.54
N ILE A 12 -9.28 -5.92 6.25
CA ILE A 12 -8.30 -6.92 5.83
C ILE A 12 -9.02 -7.84 4.86
N PRO A 13 -8.59 -7.88 3.58
CA PRO A 13 -9.25 -8.69 2.59
C PRO A 13 -9.00 -10.17 2.87
N ASP A 14 -10.00 -11.01 2.57
CA ASP A 14 -9.78 -12.44 2.45
C ASP A 14 -8.97 -12.69 1.18
N VAL A 15 -7.78 -13.29 1.32
CA VAL A 15 -6.84 -13.45 0.20
C VAL A 15 -7.06 -14.82 -0.43
N PRO A 16 -7.46 -14.91 -1.71
CA PRO A 16 -7.59 -16.17 -2.41
C PRO A 16 -6.29 -16.99 -2.33
N THR A 17 -6.40 -18.30 -2.08
CA THR A 17 -5.25 -19.18 -1.86
C THR A 17 -4.26 -19.19 -3.04
N ASP A 18 -4.76 -19.02 -4.26
CA ASP A 18 -3.97 -18.93 -5.50
C ASP A 18 -3.21 -17.61 -5.64
N ARG A 19 -3.55 -16.59 -4.85
CA ARG A 19 -2.85 -15.31 -4.75
C ARG A 19 -1.82 -15.30 -3.61
N ILE A 20 -1.86 -16.27 -2.70
CA ILE A 20 -0.88 -16.36 -1.60
C ILE A 20 0.48 -16.73 -2.19
N THR A 21 1.45 -15.85 -1.99
CA THR A 21 2.85 -16.12 -2.35
C THR A 21 3.58 -16.66 -1.14
N TYR A 22 4.62 -17.47 -1.34
CA TYR A 22 5.42 -18.01 -0.23
C TYR A 22 6.82 -17.42 -0.27
N GLY A 23 7.37 -17.13 0.91
CA GLY A 23 8.70 -16.56 1.00
C GLY A 23 9.76 -17.48 0.39
N ALA A 24 10.72 -16.84 -0.29
CA ALA A 24 11.85 -17.51 -0.93
C ALA A 24 12.77 -18.21 0.10
N PRO A 25 13.67 -19.10 -0.35
CA PRO A 25 14.61 -19.79 0.55
C PRO A 25 15.40 -18.81 1.41
N GLY A 26 15.52 -19.09 2.72
CA GLY A 26 16.14 -18.20 3.70
C GLY A 26 15.22 -17.96 4.90
N GLU A 27 15.31 -16.77 5.50
CA GLU A 27 14.58 -16.43 6.74
C GLU A 27 13.06 -16.50 6.62
N TRP A 28 12.51 -16.40 5.40
CA TRP A 28 11.07 -16.32 5.15
C TRP A 28 10.52 -17.58 4.46
N GLN A 29 11.32 -18.64 4.39
CA GLN A 29 10.98 -19.84 3.61
C GLN A 29 9.66 -20.47 4.07
N GLY A 30 8.75 -20.66 3.12
CA GLY A 30 7.48 -21.35 3.35
C GLY A 30 6.45 -20.54 4.15
N LEU A 31 6.72 -19.28 4.47
CA LEU A 31 5.73 -18.42 5.12
C LEU A 31 4.79 -17.81 4.06
N PRO A 32 3.46 -17.85 4.29
CA PRO A 32 2.51 -17.22 3.40
C PRO A 32 2.62 -15.70 3.50
N LEU A 33 2.72 -15.05 2.35
CA LEU A 33 2.84 -13.61 2.19
C LEU A 33 1.59 -13.09 1.47
N MET A 34 1.02 -12.03 2.03
CA MET A 34 -0.04 -11.28 1.38
C MET A 34 0.50 -10.62 0.10
N PRO A 35 -0.30 -10.57 -0.99
CA PRO A 35 0.09 -9.86 -2.20
C PRO A 35 0.47 -8.39 -1.92
N PHE A 36 1.26 -7.82 -2.82
CA PHE A 36 1.84 -6.50 -2.63
C PHE A 36 0.78 -5.39 -2.55
N ILE A 37 -0.17 -5.36 -3.51
CA ILE A 37 -1.24 -4.37 -3.58
C ILE A 37 -2.09 -4.29 -2.29
N PRO A 38 -2.73 -5.37 -1.80
CA PRO A 38 -3.49 -5.32 -0.56
C PRO A 38 -2.64 -4.89 0.64
N SER A 39 -1.37 -5.32 0.69
CA SER A 39 -0.43 -4.88 1.72
C SER A 39 -0.19 -3.37 1.66
N LEU A 40 -0.02 -2.80 0.46
CA LEU A 40 0.13 -1.37 0.24
C LEU A 40 -1.13 -0.60 0.65
N LEU A 41 -2.32 -1.04 0.26
CA LEU A 41 -3.58 -0.35 0.58
C LEU A 41 -3.86 -0.35 2.09
N LEU A 42 -3.57 -1.46 2.77
CA LEU A 42 -3.69 -1.55 4.22
C LEU A 42 -2.72 -0.60 4.93
N ARG A 43 -1.49 -0.45 4.42
CA ARG A 43 -0.52 0.50 4.97
C ARG A 43 -0.95 1.96 4.75
N LEU A 44 -1.54 2.26 3.59
CA LEU A 44 -2.11 3.59 3.33
C LEU A 44 -3.28 3.89 4.29
N GLN A 45 -4.16 2.91 4.52
CA GLN A 45 -5.23 3.05 5.50
C GLN A 45 -4.67 3.31 6.90
N ASP A 46 -3.75 2.47 7.38
CA ASP A 46 -3.13 2.63 8.71
C ASP A 46 -2.47 4.02 8.84
N TRP A 47 -1.76 4.50 7.81
CA TRP A 47 -1.13 5.82 7.81
C TRP A 47 -2.15 6.95 7.93
N THR A 48 -3.25 6.93 7.17
CA THR A 48 -4.29 7.96 7.26
C THR A 48 -5.00 7.92 8.63
N ASP A 49 -5.29 6.72 9.12
CA ASP A 49 -5.95 6.55 10.43
C ASP A 49 -5.05 7.08 11.55
N HIS A 50 -3.72 6.87 11.46
CA HIS A 50 -2.74 7.46 12.38
C HIS A 50 -2.61 8.99 12.21
N LEU A 51 -2.70 9.52 10.99
CA LEU A 51 -2.67 10.95 10.69
C LEU A 51 -3.82 11.70 11.39
N HIS A 52 -5.01 11.11 11.43
CA HIS A 52 -6.21 11.72 12.02
C HIS A 52 -6.38 11.47 13.52
N ALA A 53 -5.63 10.52 14.09
CA ALA A 53 -5.68 10.23 15.52
C ALA A 53 -4.90 11.27 16.36
N LYS A 54 -5.48 11.69 17.49
CA LYS A 54 -4.96 12.76 18.37
C LYS A 54 -3.98 12.30 19.46
N THR A 55 -3.60 11.03 19.49
CA THR A 55 -2.82 10.42 20.59
C THR A 55 -1.32 10.47 20.33
N LEU A 56 -0.55 10.91 21.34
CA LEU A 56 0.92 11.13 21.25
C LEU A 56 1.71 9.88 20.82
N ASP A 57 1.27 8.67 21.19
CA ASP A 57 1.95 7.41 20.83
C ASP A 57 1.91 7.10 19.31
N LEU A 58 1.04 7.78 18.55
CA LEU A 58 0.94 7.64 17.10
C LEU A 58 1.84 8.63 16.36
N CYS A 59 2.34 9.69 17.02
CA CYS A 59 3.27 10.65 16.41
C CYS A 59 4.61 10.00 16.03
N ASP A 60 5.17 9.14 16.88
CA ASP A 60 6.43 8.44 16.59
C ASP A 60 6.28 7.43 15.45
N LYS A 61 5.11 6.79 15.34
CA LYS A 61 4.80 5.87 14.23
C LYS A 61 4.56 6.59 12.91
N ARG A 62 3.96 7.78 12.94
CA ARG A 62 3.64 8.59 11.76
C ARG A 62 4.85 8.90 10.88
N HIS A 63 6.02 9.16 11.48
CA HIS A 63 7.26 9.41 10.72
C HIS A 63 7.81 8.14 10.03
N THR A 64 7.73 6.99 10.70
CA THR A 64 8.20 5.71 10.15
C THR A 64 7.25 5.22 9.05
N ASP A 65 5.94 5.31 9.32
CA ASP A 65 4.88 4.92 8.38
C ASP A 65 4.94 5.74 7.09
N ALA A 66 5.19 7.06 7.16
CA ALA A 66 5.33 7.91 5.98
C ALA A 66 6.56 7.52 5.13
N ARG A 67 7.71 7.21 5.75
CA ARG A 67 8.91 6.80 5.00
C ARG A 67 8.70 5.46 4.30
N ASP A 68 8.07 4.52 4.98
CA ASP A 68 7.79 3.20 4.42
C ASP A 68 6.74 3.29 3.31
N MET A 69 5.72 4.13 3.47
CA MET A 69 4.72 4.42 2.45
C MET A 69 5.31 5.01 1.17
N THR A 70 6.24 5.98 1.26
CA THR A 70 6.91 6.53 0.08
C THR A 70 7.62 5.43 -0.71
N LYS A 71 8.38 4.57 -0.03
CA LYS A 71 9.11 3.47 -0.68
C LYS A 71 8.17 2.46 -1.31
N LEU A 72 7.06 2.12 -0.65
CA LEU A 72 6.08 1.18 -1.20
C LEU A 72 5.38 1.77 -2.43
N LEU A 73 5.02 3.05 -2.42
CA LEU A 73 4.45 3.72 -3.59
C LEU A 73 5.46 3.82 -4.75
N GLU A 74 6.73 4.08 -4.45
CA GLU A 74 7.81 4.03 -5.46
C GLU A 74 7.93 2.64 -6.09
N ILE A 75 7.93 1.58 -5.28
CA ILE A 75 7.96 0.20 -5.79
C ILE A 75 6.72 -0.09 -6.65
N ALA A 76 5.53 0.34 -6.21
CA ALA A 76 4.29 0.18 -6.95
C ALA A 76 4.38 0.75 -8.37
N VAL A 77 4.90 1.98 -8.47
CA VAL A 77 5.09 2.69 -9.73
C VAL A 77 6.21 2.07 -10.57
N CYS A 78 7.37 1.77 -9.97
CA CYS A 78 8.53 1.24 -10.68
C CYS A 78 8.31 -0.17 -11.24
N GLN A 79 7.56 -1.02 -10.52
CA GLN A 79 7.26 -2.39 -10.96
C GLN A 79 5.96 -2.50 -11.78
N VAL A 80 5.32 -1.37 -12.07
CA VAL A 80 4.08 -1.30 -12.87
C VAL A 80 2.99 -2.20 -12.29
N TYR A 81 2.86 -2.20 -10.96
CA TYR A 81 1.75 -2.89 -10.33
C TYR A 81 0.43 -2.21 -10.73
N SER A 82 -0.53 -3.01 -11.21
CA SER A 82 -1.89 -2.57 -11.53
C SER A 82 -2.89 -3.13 -10.52
N LEU A 83 -3.91 -2.33 -10.21
CA LEU A 83 -5.08 -2.78 -9.44
C LEU A 83 -5.99 -3.73 -10.23
N ASP A 84 -5.91 -3.75 -11.56
CA ASP A 84 -6.93 -4.38 -12.41
C ASP A 84 -7.16 -5.87 -12.07
N GLU A 85 -6.07 -6.60 -11.84
CA GLU A 85 -6.13 -8.03 -11.49
C GLU A 85 -6.68 -8.26 -10.08
N ASP A 86 -6.48 -7.30 -9.17
CA ASP A 86 -6.85 -7.40 -7.77
C ASP A 86 -8.27 -6.87 -7.49
N ARG A 87 -8.81 -5.99 -8.34
CA ARG A 87 -10.18 -5.47 -8.25
C ARG A 87 -11.26 -6.55 -8.19
N THR A 88 -10.99 -7.72 -8.76
CA THR A 88 -11.95 -8.84 -8.83
C THR A 88 -12.20 -9.53 -7.49
N TRP A 89 -11.23 -9.47 -6.57
CA TRP A 89 -11.28 -10.20 -5.30
C TRP A 89 -11.07 -9.32 -4.07
N LEU A 90 -10.44 -8.15 -4.25
CA LEU A 90 -10.15 -7.21 -3.18
C LEU A 90 -11.40 -6.40 -2.81
N LEU A 91 -11.54 -6.08 -1.53
CA LEU A 91 -12.72 -5.36 -1.02
C LEU A 91 -12.85 -3.98 -1.69
N ALA A 92 -14.02 -3.69 -2.28
CA ALA A 92 -14.29 -2.40 -2.90
C ALA A 92 -14.05 -1.22 -1.94
N SER A 93 -14.41 -1.38 -0.66
CA SER A 93 -14.18 -0.36 0.38
C SER A 93 -12.68 -0.07 0.62
N LEU A 94 -11.81 -1.06 0.42
CA LEU A 94 -10.36 -0.89 0.55
C LEU A 94 -9.81 -0.11 -0.66
N ILE A 95 -10.35 -0.36 -1.85
CA ILE A 95 -9.96 0.33 -3.09
C ILE A 95 -10.44 1.78 -3.07
N GLU A 96 -11.75 1.99 -2.87
CA GLU A 96 -12.35 3.32 -2.76
C GLU A 96 -11.69 4.13 -1.65
N GLY A 97 -11.44 3.46 -0.51
CA GLY A 97 -10.71 4.04 0.61
C GLY A 97 -9.29 4.48 0.23
N ALA A 98 -8.58 3.72 -0.61
CA ALA A 98 -7.26 4.09 -1.07
C ALA A 98 -7.30 5.24 -2.09
N GLU A 99 -8.24 5.22 -3.02
CA GLU A 99 -8.45 6.27 -4.03
C GLU A 99 -8.71 7.65 -3.37
N HIS A 100 -9.39 7.68 -2.23
CA HIS A 100 -9.57 8.90 -1.43
C HIS A 100 -8.33 9.32 -0.62
N ARG A 101 -7.51 8.37 -0.16
CA ARG A 101 -6.36 8.63 0.71
C ARG A 101 -5.08 8.99 -0.05
N ILE A 102 -4.91 8.50 -1.28
CA ILE A 102 -3.73 8.80 -2.12
C ILE A 102 -3.55 10.31 -2.33
N PRO A 103 -4.59 11.09 -2.71
CA PRO A 103 -4.44 12.54 -2.83
C PRO A 103 -4.00 13.21 -1.54
N GLU A 104 -4.57 12.82 -0.39
CA GLU A 104 -4.16 13.34 0.92
C GLU A 104 -2.68 13.05 1.20
N TYR A 105 -2.23 11.82 0.92
CA TYR A 105 -0.82 11.45 1.02
C TYR A 105 0.07 12.34 0.15
N LEU A 106 -0.28 12.52 -1.12
CA LEU A 106 0.50 13.32 -2.07
C LEU A 106 0.52 14.81 -1.72
N THR A 107 -0.50 15.34 -1.04
CA THR A 107 -0.48 16.73 -0.56
C THR A 107 0.51 16.96 0.59
N ILE A 108 0.65 15.97 1.48
CA ILE A 108 1.53 16.06 2.65
C ILE A 108 2.97 15.67 2.27
N HIS A 109 3.11 14.73 1.35
CA HIS A 109 4.38 14.22 0.84
C HIS A 109 4.43 14.40 -0.69
N PRO A 110 4.57 15.66 -1.17
CA PRO A 110 4.76 15.88 -2.60
C PRO A 110 6.03 15.14 -3.03
N PHE A 111 5.91 14.32 -4.06
CA PHE A 111 7.00 13.53 -4.64
C PHE A 111 8.21 14.45 -4.93
N THR A 112 9.15 14.55 -3.99
CA THR A 112 10.40 15.27 -4.19
C THR A 112 11.37 14.26 -4.79
N SER A 113 11.74 14.50 -6.06
CA SER A 113 12.69 13.74 -6.90
C SER A 113 12.16 12.56 -7.72
N TYR A 114 11.14 12.81 -8.55
CA TYR A 114 11.25 12.39 -9.95
C TYR A 114 12.46 13.10 -10.57
N ASN A 115 13.65 12.48 -10.51
CA ASN A 115 14.79 12.93 -11.29
C ASN A 115 14.54 12.47 -12.73
N GLY A 116 13.89 13.34 -13.50
CA GLY A 116 13.65 13.12 -14.92
C GLY A 116 14.97 12.91 -15.67
N ARG A 117 15.28 11.65 -15.99
CA ARG A 117 16.01 11.21 -17.18
C ARG A 117 16.11 9.68 -17.21
N ARG A 118 15.64 9.10 -18.33
CA ARG A 118 15.57 7.67 -18.71
C ARG A 118 14.40 6.95 -18.02
N SER A 119 13.30 6.63 -18.68
CA SER A 119 13.16 6.05 -20.02
C SER A 119 11.87 6.57 -20.65
N GLY A 120 11.85 6.74 -21.97
CA GLY A 120 10.67 7.20 -22.69
C GLY A 120 9.51 6.21 -22.55
N LEU A 121 8.64 6.45 -21.57
CA LEU A 121 7.30 5.91 -21.48
C LEU A 121 6.42 7.02 -20.92
N GLY A 122 5.79 7.77 -21.83
CA GLY A 122 4.67 8.63 -21.50
C GLY A 122 3.50 7.75 -21.10
N GLY A 123 3.39 7.47 -19.80
CA GLY A 123 2.25 6.80 -19.20
C GLY A 123 2.11 7.33 -17.79
N GLN A 124 1.13 8.21 -17.56
CA GLN A 124 0.68 8.47 -16.20
C GLN A 124 0.27 7.14 -15.58
N PRO A 125 0.72 6.79 -14.37
CA PRO A 125 0.19 5.61 -13.70
C PRO A 125 -1.32 5.86 -13.50
N SER A 126 -2.14 4.95 -14.01
CA SER A 126 -3.59 5.06 -14.10
C SER A 126 -4.26 4.88 -12.74
N TRP A 127 -4.01 5.81 -11.81
CA TRP A 127 -4.70 5.91 -10.52
C TRP A 127 -5.80 6.98 -10.54
N SER A 128 -6.04 7.61 -11.69
CA SER A 128 -6.90 8.81 -11.81
C SER A 128 -7.75 8.82 -13.09
N ARG A 129 -8.08 7.64 -13.65
CA ARG A 129 -9.16 7.50 -14.65
C ARG A 129 -10.17 6.44 -14.21
N CYS A 130 -11.07 6.87 -13.34
CA CYS A 130 -12.50 6.63 -13.48
C CYS A 130 -13.20 7.96 -13.13
#